data_AF-A0A832X6G9-F1
#
_entry.id   AF-A0A832X6G9-F1
#
_cell.length_a   1.000
_cell.length_b   1.000
_cell.length_c   1.000
_cell.angle_alpha   90.00
_cell.angle_beta   90.00
_cell.angle_gamma   90.00
#
_symmetry.space_group_name_H-M   'P 1'
#
loop_
_entity.id
_entity.type
_entity.pdbx_description
1 polymer ?
#
loop_
_entity_poly.entity_id
_entity_poly.type
_entity_poly.pdbx_seq_one_letter_code
_entity_poly.pdbx_strand_id
1 'polypeptide(L)'
;MKRIELIGRVFAGKGEGKKFIELPWVGVQINKKLGFKPYPGTLNLRLSRDSSKLTELIIKNKILKICPPAGYCEGLLIKAMIEELEIGVIVPQVDNYP
;
A
#
# COMPACT_ATOMS: atom_id res chain seq x y z
N MET A 1 18.36 11.97 3.68
CA MET A 1 16.90 11.77 3.78
C MET A 1 16.63 10.75 4.88
N LYS A 2 15.75 11.05 5.85
CA LYS A 2 15.48 10.13 6.98
C LYS A 2 14.60 8.98 6.48
N ARG A 3 15.05 7.74 6.68
CA ARG A 3 14.28 6.52 6.39
C ARG A 3 13.66 6.03 7.70
N ILE A 4 12.44 5.53 7.62
CA ILE A 4 11.76 4.85 8.74
C ILE A 4 11.69 3.38 8.38
N GLU A 5 12.11 2.53 9.29
CA GLU A 5 12.07 1.09 9.12
C GLU A 5 10.80 0.53 9.77
N LEU A 6 10.11 -0.34 9.04
CA LEU A 6 8.93 -1.05 9.52
C LEU A 6 9.20 -2.55 9.43
N ILE A 7 8.89 -3.26 10.50
CA ILE A 7 9.09 -4.70 10.61
C ILE A 7 7.71 -5.36 10.72
N GLY A 8 7.51 -6.44 9.97
CA GLY A 8 6.30 -7.22 10.01
C GLY A 8 6.53 -8.68 9.61
N ARG A 9 5.51 -9.51 9.82
CA ARG A 9 5.50 -10.90 9.36
C ARG A 9 4.60 -11.04 8.14
N VAL A 10 5.08 -11.75 7.13
CA VAL A 10 4.27 -12.13 5.97
C VAL A 10 3.13 -13.04 6.43
N PHE A 11 1.94 -12.82 5.88
CA PHE A 11 0.80 -13.71 6.12
C PHE A 11 -0.06 -13.88 4.86
N ALA A 12 -0.79 -14.98 4.78
CA ALA A 12 -1.74 -15.23 3.69
C ALA A 12 -3.06 -14.49 3.95
N GLY A 13 -3.57 -13.78 2.95
CA GLY A 13 -4.93 -13.24 2.95
C GLY A 13 -5.90 -14.12 2.14
N LYS A 14 -7.10 -13.60 1.85
CA LYS A 14 -8.12 -14.27 1.02
C LYS A 14 -7.83 -14.25 -0.49
N GLY A 15 -6.65 -13.81 -0.92
CA GLY A 15 -6.31 -13.62 -2.34
C GLY A 15 -6.98 -12.43 -3.03
N GLU A 16 -7.69 -11.58 -2.26
CA GLU A 16 -8.47 -10.47 -2.80
C GLU A 16 -7.65 -9.26 -3.26
N GLY A 17 -6.36 -9.17 -2.92
CA GLY A 17 -5.51 -8.08 -3.39
C GLY A 17 -5.42 -8.03 -4.92
N LYS A 18 -5.36 -9.21 -5.56
CA LYS A 18 -5.25 -9.34 -7.01
C LYS A 18 -6.39 -8.64 -7.76
N LYS A 19 -7.64 -8.87 -7.35
CA LYS A 19 -8.82 -8.26 -8.00
C LYS A 19 -8.77 -6.73 -7.99
N PHE A 20 -8.19 -6.11 -6.96
CA PHE A 20 -8.07 -4.65 -6.88
C PHE A 20 -6.90 -4.12 -7.71
N ILE A 21 -5.75 -4.80 -7.70
CA ILE A 21 -4.58 -4.37 -8.48
C ILE A 21 -4.82 -4.52 -9.99
N GLU A 22 -5.61 -5.51 -10.40
CA GLU A 22 -5.99 -5.73 -11.81
C GLU A 22 -7.00 -4.70 -12.33
N LEU A 23 -7.60 -3.87 -11.47
CA LEU A 23 -8.44 -2.76 -11.93
C LEU A 23 -7.59 -1.78 -12.75
N PRO A 24 -7.95 -1.48 -14.02
CA PRO A 24 -7.13 -0.65 -14.89
C PRO A 24 -6.76 0.72 -14.28
N TRP A 25 -7.70 1.35 -13.57
CA TRP A 25 -7.49 2.65 -12.94
C TRP A 25 -6.53 2.61 -11.74
N VAL A 26 -6.35 1.46 -11.08
CA VAL A 26 -5.36 1.28 -10.01
C VAL A 26 -3.97 1.19 -10.61
N GLY A 27 -3.78 0.28 -11.59
CA GLY A 27 -2.49 0.07 -12.24
C GLY A 27 -1.96 1.32 -12.93
N VAL A 28 -2.82 2.07 -13.64
CA VAL A 28 -2.43 3.34 -14.29
C VAL A 28 -1.96 4.38 -13.26
N GLN A 29 -2.66 4.49 -12.12
CA GLN A 29 -2.27 5.43 -11.08
C GLN A 29 -0.97 5.05 -10.39
N ILE A 30 -0.76 3.77 -10.09
CA ILE A 30 0.50 3.28 -9.51
C ILE A 30 1.66 3.56 -10.46
N ASN A 31 1.51 3.23 -11.74
CA ASN A 31 2.54 3.49 -12.74
C ASN A 31 2.89 4.99 -12.85
N LYS A 32 1.87 5.86 -12.92
CA LYS A 32 2.09 7.31 -12.99
C LYS A 32 2.76 7.88 -11.73
N LYS A 33 2.50 7.29 -10.56
CA LYS A 33 2.93 7.83 -9.25
C LYS A 33 4.26 7.26 -8.76
N LEU A 34 4.51 5.99 -9.05
CA LEU A 34 5.70 5.26 -8.58
C LEU A 34 6.66 4.86 -9.70
N GLY A 35 6.26 4.96 -10.97
CA GLY A 35 7.11 4.68 -12.13
C GLY A 35 7.17 3.21 -12.55
N PHE A 36 6.29 2.35 -12.03
CA PHE A 36 6.25 0.93 -12.38
C PHE A 36 4.83 0.37 -12.46
N LYS A 37 4.64 -0.68 -13.27
CA LYS A 37 3.41 -1.48 -13.27
C LYS A 37 3.43 -2.47 -12.10
N PRO A 38 2.42 -2.49 -11.22
CA PRO A 38 2.39 -3.41 -10.09
C PRO A 38 2.20 -4.87 -10.57
N TYR A 39 2.76 -5.82 -9.83
CA TYR A 39 2.42 -7.24 -9.97
C TYR A 39 0.94 -7.46 -9.60
N PRO A 40 0.19 -8.37 -10.28
CA PRO A 40 -1.23 -8.63 -9.99
C PRO A 40 -1.43 -9.40 -8.67
N GLY A 41 -1.20 -8.72 -7.55
CA GLY A 41 -1.33 -9.26 -6.20
C GLY A 41 -0.79 -8.29 -5.14
N THR A 42 -0.95 -8.66 -3.88
CA THR A 42 -0.40 -7.91 -2.73
C THR A 42 0.37 -8.85 -1.81
N LEU A 43 1.49 -8.36 -1.29
CA LEU A 43 2.18 -9.00 -0.17
C LEU A 43 1.59 -8.44 1.12
N ASN A 44 0.96 -9.29 1.92
CA ASN A 44 0.37 -8.84 3.18
C ASN A 44 1.40 -8.95 4.30
N LEU A 45 1.58 -7.86 5.05
CA LEU A 45 2.48 -7.79 6.20
C LEU A 45 1.68 -7.42 7.45
N ARG A 46 1.79 -8.24 8.49
CA ARG A 46 1.32 -7.90 9.83
C ARG A 46 2.46 -7.21 10.55
N LEU A 47 2.36 -5.89 10.69
CA LEU A 47 3.38 -5.08 11.35
C LEU A 47 3.52 -5.43 12.84
N SER A 48 4.74 -5.26 13.36
CA SER A 48 4.99 -5.27 14.79
C SER A 48 4.27 -4.11 15.48
N ARG A 49 4.02 -4.20 16.78
CA ARG A 49 3.30 -3.16 17.55
C ARG A 49 3.96 -1.78 17.43
N ASP A 50 5.30 -1.75 17.42
CA ASP A 50 6.05 -0.51 17.32
C ASP A 50 6.00 0.07 15.90
N SER A 51 6.10 -0.79 14.88
CA SER A 51 5.95 -0.38 13.49
C SER A 51 4.54 0.13 13.18
N SER A 52 3.48 -0.48 13.73
CA SER A 52 2.10 -0.02 13.54
C SER A 52 1.90 1.42 14.02
N LYS A 53 2.48 1.81 15.17
CA LYS A 53 2.41 3.19 15.67
C LYS A 53 3.14 4.18 14.74
N LEU A 54 4.26 3.75 14.16
CA LEU A 54 5.02 4.56 13.21
C LEU A 54 4.27 4.77 11.89
N THR A 55 3.43 3.82 11.48
CA THR A 55 2.61 3.94 10.27
C THR A 55 1.66 5.13 10.33
N GLU A 56 1.04 5.41 11.48
CA GLU A 56 0.16 6.58 11.67
C GLU A 56 0.91 7.91 11.44
N LEU A 57 2.17 7.98 11.88
CA LEU A 57 3.03 9.15 11.70
C LEU A 57 3.44 9.34 10.24
N ILE A 58 3.75 8.24 9.54
CA ILE A 58 4.08 8.25 8.10
C ILE A 58 2.86 8.73 7.30
N ILE A 59 1.68 8.24 7.67
CA ILE A 59 0.44 8.52 6.94
C ILE A 59 0.12 10.02 6.92
N LYS A 60 0.46 10.76 7.98
CA LYS A 60 0.17 12.20 8.06
C LYS A 60 1.03 13.08 7.15
N ASN A 61 2.17 12.61 6.64
CA ASN A 61 3.21 13.51 6.11
C ASN A 61 3.60 13.32 4.64
N LYS A 62 3.46 12.12 4.05
CA LYS A 62 3.93 11.84 2.67
C LYS A 62 3.11 10.75 1.96
N ILE A 63 1.86 11.06 1.64
CA ILE A 63 0.96 10.12 0.96
C ILE A 63 0.59 10.60 -0.43
N LEU A 64 0.68 9.69 -1.39
CA LEU A 64 -0.03 9.78 -2.66
C LEU A 64 -1.37 9.06 -2.51
N LYS A 65 -2.43 9.56 -3.15
CA LYS A 65 -3.74 8.89 -3.12
C LYS A 65 -3.88 7.97 -4.34
N ILE A 66 -4.67 6.92 -4.26
CA ILE A 66 -5.24 6.19 -5.40
C ILE A 66 -6.72 6.57 -5.43
N CYS A 67 -7.10 7.41 -6.40
CA CYS A 67 -8.44 7.98 -6.47
C CYS A 67 -9.38 6.97 -7.13
N PRO A 68 -10.48 6.58 -6.46
CA PRO A 68 -11.42 5.59 -6.96
C PRO A 68 -12.49 6.22 -7.88
N PRO A 69 -13.10 5.46 -8.80
CA PRO A 69 -14.41 5.79 -9.36
C PRO A 69 -15.53 5.54 -8.33
N ALA A 70 -16.75 5.96 -8.65
CA ALA A 70 -17.92 5.69 -7.81
C ALA A 70 -18.08 4.19 -7.50
N GLY A 71 -18.39 3.86 -6.24
CA GLY A 71 -18.53 2.48 -5.77
C GLY A 71 -17.25 1.85 -5.18
N TYR A 72 -16.14 2.58 -5.14
CA TYR A 72 -14.88 2.13 -4.52
C TYR A 72 -14.39 3.13 -3.46
N CYS A 73 -13.57 2.66 -2.53
CA CYS A 73 -12.94 3.46 -1.49
C CYS A 73 -11.58 4.01 -1.95
N GLU A 74 -11.17 5.14 -1.36
CA GLU A 74 -9.85 5.73 -1.61
C GLU A 74 -8.74 4.82 -1.06
N GLY A 75 -7.62 4.74 -1.78
CA GLY A 75 -6.40 4.10 -1.28
C GLY A 75 -5.33 5.14 -0.97
N LEU A 76 -4.60 4.94 0.11
CA LEU A 76 -3.34 5.66 0.34
C LEU A 76 -2.19 4.86 -0.27
N LEU A 77 -1.22 5.54 -0.85
CA LEU A 77 -0.07 4.97 -1.53
C LEU A 77 1.21 5.61 -1.01
N ILE A 78 2.12 4.78 -0.53
CA ILE A 78 3.40 5.19 0.04
C ILE A 78 4.50 4.44 -0.73
N LYS A 79 5.48 5.18 -1.25
CA LYS A 79 6.68 4.58 -1.83
C LYS A 79 7.56 4.03 -0.71
N ALA A 80 7.96 2.77 -0.82
CA ALA A 80 8.84 2.11 0.14
C ALA A 80 9.80 1.16 -0.60
N MET A 81 10.68 0.49 0.16
CA MET A 81 11.52 -0.59 -0.36
C MET A 81 11.52 -1.77 0.61
N ILE A 82 11.63 -2.98 0.06
CA ILE A 82 12.00 -4.19 0.80
C ILE A 82 13.36 -4.59 0.26
N GLU A 83 14.39 -4.52 1.10
CA GLU A 83 15.79 -4.63 0.65
C GLU A 83 16.08 -3.65 -0.50
N GLU A 84 16.38 -4.14 -1.70
CA GLU A 84 16.64 -3.34 -2.91
C GLU A 84 15.40 -3.23 -3.83
N LEU A 85 14.30 -3.91 -3.50
CA LEU A 85 13.08 -3.91 -4.30
C LEU A 85 12.21 -2.69 -3.99
N GLU A 86 12.00 -1.82 -4.97
CA GLU A 86 11.03 -0.72 -4.86
C GLU A 86 9.60 -1.27 -4.82
N ILE A 87 8.82 -0.79 -3.85
CA ILE A 87 7.42 -1.22 -3.65
C ILE A 87 6.49 -0.04 -3.39
N GLY A 88 5.20 -0.27 -3.60
CA GLY A 88 4.14 0.60 -3.14
C GLY A 88 3.38 -0.04 -1.99
N VAL A 89 3.34 0.62 -0.83
CA VAL A 89 2.46 0.23 0.27
C VAL A 89 1.10 0.87 0.03
N ILE A 90 0.05 0.04 0.00
CA ILE A 90 -1.33 0.48 -0.18
C ILE A 90 -2.07 0.32 1.14
N VAL A 91 -2.71 1.40 1.61
CA VAL A 91 -3.59 1.38 2.78
C VAL A 91 -5.00 1.78 2.34
N PRO A 92 -5.96 0.85 2.26
CA PRO A 92 -7.34 1.17 1.92
C PRO A 92 -7.97 2.08 2.99
N GLN A 93 -8.69 3.10 2.57
CA GLN A 93 -9.52 3.93 3.45
C GLN A 93 -10.92 3.33 3.53
N VAL A 94 -10.99 2.19 4.22
CA VAL A 94 -12.24 1.46 4.50
C VAL A 94 -12.43 1.44 6.01
N ASP A 95 -13.64 1.72 6.47
CA ASP A 95 -13.95 1.66 7.90
C ASP A 95 -13.68 0.27 8.46
N ASN A 96 -12.99 0.21 9.61
CA ASN A 96 -12.60 -1.03 10.29
C ASN A 96 -11.76 -2.00 9.43
N TYR A 97 -10.96 -1.48 8.50
CA TYR A 97 -9.99 -2.30 7.77
C TYR A 97 -8.91 -2.84 8.73
N PRO A 98 -8.61 -4.16 8.70
CA PRO A 98 -7.69 -4.81 9.63
C PRO A 98 -6.21 -4.53 9.39
#